data_AF-A0AAE9XDE6-F1
#
_entry.id   AF-A0AAE9XDE6-F1
#
_cell.length_a   1.000
_cell.length_b   1.000
_cell.length_c   1.000
_cell.angle_alpha   90.00
_cell.angle_beta   90.00
_cell.angle_gamma   90.00
#
_symmetry.space_group_name_H-M   'P 1'
#
loop_
_entity.id
_entity.type
_entity.pdbx_description
1 polymer ?
#
loop_
_entity_poly.entity_id
_entity_poly.type
_entity_poly.pdbx_seq_one_letter_code
_entity_poly.pdbx_strand_id
1 'polypeptide(L)'
;MENNKKPVTQVIIDREEHQRLHEFATTLETIAKKLKEEGTFHFTEGNHTTPITPSDNLKVEYSYEIKGDKHSFEIEFDWYTGQKEQAAFKIE
;
A
#
# COMPACT_ATOMS: atom_id res chain seq x y z
N MET A 1 -9.92 -1.12 34.73
CA MET A 1 -10.45 -1.58 33.43
C MET A 1 -9.74 -0.77 32.37
N GLU A 2 -8.71 -1.35 31.76
CA GLU A 2 -7.91 -0.69 30.72
C GLU A 2 -8.70 -0.73 29.41
N ASN A 3 -9.07 0.43 28.88
CA ASN A 3 -9.75 0.56 27.61
C ASN A 3 -8.77 0.20 26.48
N ASN A 4 -8.77 -1.06 26.07
CA ASN A 4 -8.04 -1.56 24.91
C ASN A 4 -8.74 -1.08 23.62
N LYS A 5 -8.70 0.23 23.35
CA LYS A 5 -9.26 0.81 22.11
C LYS A 5 -8.35 0.42 20.96
N LYS A 6 -8.86 -0.43 20.06
CA LYS A 6 -8.19 -0.76 18.80
C LYS A 6 -7.91 0.54 18.01
N PRO A 7 -6.80 0.60 17.26
CA PRO A 7 -6.54 1.71 16.35
C PRO A 7 -7.74 1.91 15.42
N VAL A 8 -8.12 3.17 15.19
CA VAL A 8 -9.17 3.53 14.22
C VAL A 8 -8.51 3.75 12.87
N THR A 9 -9.00 3.07 11.84
CA THR A 9 -8.54 3.29 10.45
C THR A 9 -8.91 4.70 10.01
N GLN A 10 -7.92 5.48 9.59
CA GLN A 10 -8.12 6.73 8.88
C GLN A 10 -7.93 6.49 7.39
N VAL A 11 -9.00 6.62 6.61
CA VAL A 11 -8.96 6.52 5.15
C VAL A 11 -8.52 7.87 4.59
N ILE A 12 -7.37 7.90 3.91
CA ILE A 12 -6.80 9.14 3.33
C ILE A 12 -7.25 9.32 1.87
N ILE A 13 -7.32 8.23 1.11
CA ILE A 13 -7.74 8.20 -0.30
C ILE A 13 -8.64 6.97 -0.47
N ASP A 14 -9.81 7.15 -1.08
CA ASP A 14 -10.74 6.08 -1.48
C ASP A 14 -11.30 6.45 -2.86
N ARG A 15 -10.83 5.76 -3.91
CA ARG A 15 -11.15 6.11 -5.30
C ARG A 15 -11.27 4.87 -6.17
N GLU A 16 -12.32 4.85 -6.99
CA GLU A 16 -12.53 3.87 -8.05
C GLU A 16 -12.42 4.56 -9.42
N GLU A 17 -11.61 4.01 -10.33
CA GLU A 17 -11.42 4.53 -11.68
C GLU A 17 -11.37 3.37 -12.69
N HIS A 18 -11.96 3.59 -13.87
CA HIS A 18 -11.84 2.66 -14.99
C HIS A 18 -10.69 3.07 -15.92
N GLN A 19 -9.68 2.22 -16.03
CA GLN A 19 -8.51 2.45 -16.87
C GLN A 19 -8.35 1.37 -17.94
N ARG A 20 -7.64 1.69 -19.01
CA ARG A 20 -7.12 0.68 -19.95
C ARG A 20 -5.88 0.02 -19.34
N LEU A 21 -5.60 -1.22 -19.76
CA LEU A 21 -4.46 -2.00 -19.26
C LEU A 21 -3.11 -1.26 -19.36
N HIS A 22 -2.86 -0.56 -20.47
CA HIS A 22 -1.60 0.15 -20.66
C HIS A 22 -1.47 1.39 -19.77
N GLU A 23 -2.57 2.07 -19.46
CA GLU A 23 -2.60 3.21 -18.53
C GLU A 23 -2.28 2.72 -17.12
N PHE A 24 -2.96 1.66 -16.68
CA PHE A 24 -2.69 1.02 -15.39
C PHE A 24 -1.24 0.51 -15.27
N ALA A 25 -0.72 -0.16 -16.30
CA ALA A 25 0.67 -0.61 -16.32
C ALA A 25 1.66 0.56 -16.21
N THR A 26 1.38 1.67 -16.90
CA THR A 26 2.20 2.90 -16.82
C THR A 26 2.18 3.48 -15.40
N THR A 27 1.02 3.45 -14.72
CA THR A 27 0.90 3.87 -13.32
C THR A 27 1.75 2.98 -12.40
N LEU A 28 1.68 1.65 -12.55
CA LEU A 28 2.50 0.73 -11.75
C LEU A 28 4.00 0.96 -11.98
N GLU A 29 4.42 1.12 -13.23
CA GLU A 29 5.82 1.42 -13.56
C GLU A 29 6.29 2.73 -12.93
N THR A 30 5.44 3.76 -12.94
CA THR A 30 5.74 5.06 -12.33
C THR A 30 5.90 4.94 -10.82
N ILE A 31 4.98 4.24 -10.14
CA ILE A 31 5.05 3.99 -8.70
C ILE A 31 6.34 3.22 -8.37
N ALA A 32 6.61 2.13 -9.09
CA ALA A 32 7.80 1.32 -8.88
C ALA A 32 9.10 2.11 -9.07
N LYS A 33 9.17 2.93 -10.13
CA LYS A 33 10.31 3.81 -10.39
C LYS A 33 10.52 4.79 -9.24
N LYS A 34 9.46 5.48 -8.81
CA LYS A 34 9.51 6.48 -7.73
C LYS A 34 9.92 5.86 -6.39
N LEU A 35 9.37 4.71 -6.03
CA LEU A 35 9.78 3.99 -4.83
C LEU A 35 11.27 3.58 -4.89
N LYS A 36 11.74 3.12 -6.05
CA LYS A 36 13.14 2.69 -6.22
C LYS A 36 14.14 3.85 -6.17
N GLU A 37 13.80 4.99 -6.77
CA GLU A 37 14.71 6.13 -6.92
C GLU A 37 14.62 7.11 -5.73
N GLU A 38 13.42 7.34 -5.21
CA GLU A 38 13.12 8.40 -4.23
C GLU A 38 12.63 7.86 -2.88
N GLY A 39 12.26 6.57 -2.79
CA GLY A 39 11.68 5.98 -1.58
C GLY A 39 10.25 6.45 -1.28
N THR A 40 9.67 7.27 -2.14
CA THR A 40 8.34 7.86 -1.97
C THR A 40 7.69 8.11 -3.32
N PHE A 41 6.36 8.12 -3.35
CA PHE A 41 5.60 8.65 -4.47
C PHE A 41 4.47 9.53 -3.95
N HIS A 42 3.94 10.37 -4.83
CA HIS A 42 2.87 11.30 -4.46
C HIS A 42 1.62 10.96 -5.26
N PHE A 43 0.49 10.88 -4.57
CA PHE A 43 -0.82 10.79 -5.19
C PHE A 43 -1.44 12.20 -5.24
N THR A 44 -1.74 12.69 -6.43
CA THR A 44 -2.32 14.03 -6.63
C THR A 44 -3.74 13.92 -7.17
N GLU A 45 -4.69 14.58 -6.51
CA GLU A 45 -6.08 14.72 -6.96
C GLU A 45 -6.51 16.19 -6.87
N GLY A 46 -6.77 16.79 -8.03
CA GLY A 46 -7.05 18.23 -8.13
C GLY A 46 -5.90 19.06 -7.56
N ASN A 47 -6.17 19.79 -6.47
CA ASN A 47 -5.19 20.63 -5.79
C ASN A 47 -4.58 19.95 -4.54
N HIS A 48 -4.95 18.70 -4.24
CA HIS A 48 -4.43 17.97 -3.10
C HIS A 48 -3.36 16.97 -3.55
N THR A 49 -2.24 16.98 -2.84
CA THR A 49 -1.15 16.02 -3.04
C THR A 49 -0.86 15.33 -1.72
N THR A 50 -0.94 14.00 -1.73
CA THR A 50 -0.67 13.13 -0.58
C THR A 50 0.64 12.38 -0.81
N PRO A 51 1.68 12.60 0.02
CA PRO A 51 2.89 11.80 -0.05
C PRO A 51 2.67 10.41 0.56
N ILE A 52 3.18 9.38 -0.12
CA ILE A 52 3.18 8.00 0.35
C ILE A 52 4.63 7.59 0.52
N THR A 53 5.05 7.38 1.77
CA THR A 53 6.45 7.17 2.15
C THR A 53 6.58 5.90 2.98
N PRO A 54 6.74 4.74 2.32
CA PRO A 54 6.96 3.48 3.01
C PRO A 54 8.31 3.44 3.74
N SER A 55 8.42 2.61 4.77
CA SER A 55 9.71 2.26 5.37
C SER A 55 10.41 1.14 4.60
N ASP A 56 11.72 0.97 4.79
CA ASP A 56 12.50 -0.08 4.11
C ASP A 56 11.94 -1.50 4.33
N ASN A 57 11.36 -1.76 5.50
CA ASN A 57 10.72 -3.03 5.80
C ASN A 57 9.22 -2.97 5.47
N LEU A 58 8.79 -3.81 4.53
CA LEU A 58 7.40 -3.96 4.12
C LEU A 58 6.89 -5.34 4.49
N LYS A 59 5.61 -5.42 4.88
CA LYS A 59 4.84 -6.65 4.78
C LYS A 59 4.05 -6.56 3.49
N VAL A 60 4.24 -7.53 2.59
CA VAL A 60 3.58 -7.52 1.27
C VAL A 60 2.69 -8.74 1.14
N GLU A 61 1.46 -8.53 0.68
CA GLU A 61 0.48 -9.57 0.40
C GLU A 61 0.07 -9.52 -1.08
N TYR A 62 -0.15 -10.70 -1.66
CA TYR A 62 -0.60 -10.87 -3.03
C TYR A 62 -1.79 -11.81 -3.03
N SER A 63 -2.90 -11.39 -3.67
CA SER A 63 -4.09 -12.22 -3.82
C SER A 63 -4.51 -12.31 -5.29
N TYR A 64 -4.99 -13.48 -5.69
CA TYR A 64 -5.61 -13.70 -6.99
C TYR A 64 -6.86 -14.56 -6.86
N GLU A 65 -8.00 -13.98 -7.22
CA GLU A 65 -9.31 -14.60 -7.09
C GLU A 65 -10.06 -14.62 -8.42
N ILE A 66 -10.89 -15.65 -8.61
CA ILE A 66 -11.75 -15.82 -9.78
C ILE A 66 -13.18 -16.04 -9.31
N LYS A 67 -14.11 -15.21 -9.77
CA LYS A 67 -15.55 -15.31 -9.49
C LYS A 67 -16.33 -15.28 -10.80
N GLY A 68 -16.65 -16.46 -11.33
CA GLY A 68 -17.23 -16.60 -12.67
C GLY A 68 -16.18 -16.27 -13.73
N ASP A 69 -16.46 -15.28 -14.57
CA ASP A 69 -15.56 -14.72 -15.58
C ASP A 69 -14.76 -13.50 -15.08
N LYS A 70 -15.06 -13.00 -13.88
CA LYS A 70 -14.33 -11.89 -13.26
C LYS A 70 -13.05 -12.39 -12.59
N HIS A 71 -11.94 -11.77 -12.93
CA HIS A 71 -10.65 -11.94 -12.27
C HIS A 71 -10.31 -10.73 -11.40
N SER A 72 -9.79 -10.97 -10.21
CA SER A 72 -9.33 -9.94 -9.28
C SER A 72 -7.91 -10.27 -8.84
N PHE A 73 -6.99 -9.34 -9.02
CA PHE A 73 -5.62 -9.42 -8.54
C PHE A 73 -5.33 -8.22 -7.66
N GLU A 74 -4.75 -8.47 -6.49
CA GLU A 74 -4.44 -7.45 -5.50
C GLU A 74 -2.98 -7.54 -5.09
N ILE A 75 -2.35 -6.36 -4.96
CA ILE A 75 -1.04 -6.17 -4.34
C ILE A 75 -1.28 -5.19 -3.18
N GLU A 76 -1.04 -5.63 -1.97
CA GLU A 76 -1.10 -4.80 -0.77
C GLU A 76 0.28 -4.79 -0.10
N PHE A 77 0.72 -3.63 0.36
CA PHE A 77 1.94 -3.53 1.16
C PHE A 77 1.73 -2.58 2.34
N ASP A 78 2.03 -3.10 3.52
CA ASP A 78 1.92 -2.40 4.79
C ASP A 78 3.29 -2.01 5.32
N TRP A 79 3.34 -0.86 5.98
CA TRP A 79 4.50 -0.41 6.73
C TRP A 79 4.09 0.30 8.01
N TYR A 80 5.01 0.37 8.96
CA TYR A 80 4.87 1.21 10.14
C TYR A 80 5.70 2.47 9.98
N THR A 81 5.17 3.60 10.43
CA THR A 81 5.94 4.83 10.54
C THR A 81 6.83 4.74 11.79
N GLY A 82 8.16 4.72 11.58
CA GLY A 82 9.17 4.55 12.64
C GLY A 82 9.63 3.10 12.87
N GLN A 83 10.70 2.93 13.66
CA GLN A 83 11.28 1.61 13.97
C GLN A 83 10.36 0.80 14.89
N LYS A 84 9.48 -0.02 14.32
CA LYS A 84 9.11 -1.28 14.98
C LYS A 84 10.13 -2.31 14.56
N GLU A 85 11.20 -2.45 15.34
CA GLU A 85 12.02 -3.66 15.30
C GLU A 85 11.06 -4.85 15.47
N GLN A 86 10.97 -5.69 14.44
CA GLN A 86 10.32 -6.98 14.59
C GLN A 86 11.13 -7.75 15.61
N ALA A 87 10.56 -8.00 16.78
CA ALA A 87 11.19 -8.81 17.81
C ALA A 87 11.56 -10.16 17.17
N ALA A 88 12.86 -10.45 17.07
CA ALA A 88 13.33 -11.72 16.57
C ALA A 88 12.79 -12.82 17.50
N PHE A 89 11.92 -13.66 16.97
CA PHE A 89 11.42 -14.83 17.68
C PHE A 89 12.61 -15.77 17.94
N LYS A 90 12.95 -15.97 19.23
CA LYS A 90 13.92 -16.98 19.67
C LYS A 90 13.20 -18.03 20.51
N ILE A 91 13.47 -19.30 20.22
CA ILE A 91 13.15 -20.43 21.10
C ILE A 91 14.46 -20.84 21.76
N GLU A 92 14.45 -20.99 23.09
CA GLU A 92 15.48 -21.72 23.85
C GLU A 92 15.07 -23.19 24.01
#